data_AF-R5MBN3-F1
#
_entry.id   AF-R5MBN3-F1
#
_cell.length_a   1.000
_cell.length_b   1.000
_cell.length_c   1.000
_cell.angle_alpha   90.00
_cell.angle_beta   90.00
_cell.angle_gamma   90.00
#
_symmetry.space_group_name_H-M   'P 1'
#
loop_
_entity.id
_entity.type
_entity.pdbx_description
1 polymer ?
#
loop_
_entity_poly.entity_id
_entity_poly.type
_entity_poly.pdbx_seq_one_letter_code
_entity_poly.pdbx_strand_id
1 'polypeptide(L)'
;MKEKIKSFNLIQIISNILLLIAVVGILITKQNIKNVLIGLYWFAITLNIVGITWFFATWTKGGVNADVHNSKRILQELDNITLAFVVCYVLSYLGIVFLQSINPIFRDNIYLIIGFYLFTLVAELILFIAEEKAYKETLKVIKKNKIGKNDRNDR
;
A
#
# COMPACT_ATOMS: atom_id res chain seq x y z
N MET A 1 -11.17 -8.04 13.65
CA MET A 1 -10.61 -8.13 12.28
C MET A 1 -11.29 -7.14 11.33
N LYS A 2 -12.63 -7.09 11.26
CA LYS A 2 -13.38 -6.10 10.45
C LYS A 2 -13.03 -4.62 10.75
N GLU A 3 -12.95 -4.20 12.02
CA GLU A 3 -12.65 -2.79 12.35
C GLU A 3 -11.24 -2.35 11.98
N LYS A 4 -10.24 -3.22 12.19
CA LYS A 4 -8.85 -2.95 11.79
C LYS A 4 -8.72 -2.83 10.27
N ILE A 5 -9.30 -3.75 9.50
CA ILE A 5 -9.35 -3.67 8.02
C ILE A 5 -10.03 -2.37 7.55
N LYS A 6 -11.08 -1.93 8.25
CA LYS A 6 -11.80 -0.70 7.91
C LYS A 6 -10.97 0.57 8.14
N SER A 7 -10.12 0.63 9.17
CA SER A 7 -9.24 1.80 9.40
C SER A 7 -8.03 1.82 8.46
N PHE A 8 -7.54 0.65 8.01
CA PHE A 8 -6.41 0.57 7.06
C PHE A 8 -6.75 1.18 5.72
N ASN A 9 -7.96 0.92 5.21
CA ASN A 9 -8.42 1.59 3.99
C ASN A 9 -8.53 3.11 4.17
N LEU A 10 -8.80 3.59 5.39
CA LEU A 10 -9.03 5.02 5.61
C LEU A 10 -7.74 5.86 5.45
N ILE A 11 -6.61 5.41 6.00
CA ILE A 11 -5.31 6.11 5.84
C ILE A 11 -4.95 6.19 4.36
N GLN A 12 -5.09 5.07 3.65
CA GLN A 12 -4.76 4.98 2.23
C GLN A 12 -5.68 5.85 1.37
N ILE A 13 -7.00 5.81 1.63
CA ILE A 13 -7.98 6.66 0.95
C ILE A 13 -7.66 8.15 1.18
N ILE A 14 -7.38 8.54 2.42
CA ILE A 14 -7.02 9.92 2.75
C ILE A 14 -5.73 10.32 2.04
N SER A 15 -4.68 9.49 2.08
CA SER A 15 -3.42 9.80 1.38
C SER A 15 -3.64 9.96 -0.12
N ASN A 16 -4.52 9.18 -0.73
CA ASN A 16 -4.74 9.21 -2.18
C ASN A 16 -5.54 10.43 -2.61
N ILE A 17 -6.53 10.82 -1.81
CA ILE A 17 -7.25 12.08 -2.01
C ILE A 17 -6.28 13.26 -1.89
N LEU A 18 -5.41 13.27 -0.87
CA LEU A 18 -4.41 14.31 -0.70
C LEU A 18 -3.40 14.34 -1.86
N LEU A 19 -2.94 13.18 -2.34
CA LEU A 19 -2.06 13.06 -3.51
C LEU A 19 -2.71 13.65 -4.76
N LEU A 20 -3.96 13.30 -5.03
CA LEU A 20 -4.70 13.80 -6.18
C LEU A 20 -4.84 15.33 -6.13
N ILE A 21 -5.29 15.86 -4.98
CA ILE A 21 -5.42 17.30 -4.76
C ILE A 21 -4.07 18.00 -4.95
N ALA A 22 -3.00 17.43 -4.39
CA ALA A 22 -1.66 18.01 -4.48
C ALA A 22 -1.15 18.04 -5.92
N VAL A 23 -1.22 16.93 -6.66
CA VAL A 23 -0.74 16.87 -8.05
C VAL A 23 -1.54 17.78 -8.96
N VAL A 24 -2.88 17.72 -8.91
CA VAL A 24 -3.75 18.59 -9.71
C VAL A 24 -3.49 20.05 -9.37
N GLY A 25 -3.36 20.38 -8.08
CA GLY A 25 -3.02 21.71 -7.63
C GLY A 25 -1.67 22.18 -8.17
N ILE A 26 -0.63 21.35 -8.12
CA ILE A 26 0.73 21.71 -8.58
C ILE A 26 0.73 22.06 -10.08
N LEU A 27 -0.11 21.39 -10.88
CA LEU A 27 -0.19 21.61 -12.32
C LEU A 27 -0.94 22.90 -12.70
N ILE A 28 -1.92 23.32 -11.89
CA ILE A 28 -2.83 24.43 -12.23
C ILE A 28 -2.41 25.74 -11.56
N THR A 29 -1.68 25.69 -10.44
CA THR A 29 -1.46 26.86 -9.58
C THR A 29 -0.15 27.60 -9.86
N LYS A 30 -0.13 28.93 -9.62
CA LYS A 30 1.06 29.79 -9.72
C LYS A 30 2.04 29.56 -8.54
N GLN A 31 3.29 30.01 -8.70
CA GLN A 31 4.43 29.75 -7.79
C GLN A 31 4.12 29.82 -6.28
N ASN A 32 3.36 30.80 -5.81
CA ASN A 32 3.17 31.04 -4.37
C ASN A 32 2.49 29.88 -3.64
N ILE A 33 1.49 29.24 -4.26
CA ILE A 33 0.75 28.11 -3.65
C ILE A 33 1.44 26.77 -3.98
N LYS A 34 2.24 26.73 -5.05
CA LYS A 34 2.92 25.53 -5.53
C LYS A 34 3.80 24.89 -4.45
N ASN A 35 4.55 25.68 -3.68
CA ASN A 35 5.43 25.16 -2.63
C ASN A 35 4.65 24.42 -1.52
N VAL A 36 3.49 24.95 -1.13
CA VAL A 36 2.62 24.31 -0.14
C VAL A 36 2.09 22.98 -0.68
N LEU A 37 1.69 22.96 -1.95
CA LEU A 37 1.17 21.76 -2.61
C LEU A 37 2.25 20.69 -2.82
N ILE A 38 3.50 21.09 -3.11
CA ILE A 38 4.66 20.17 -3.15
C ILE A 38 4.90 19.56 -1.76
N GLY A 39 4.84 20.37 -0.70
CA GLY A 39 4.91 19.87 0.67
C GLY A 39 3.80 18.87 0.99
N LEU A 40 2.56 19.19 0.60
CA LEU A 40 1.40 18.31 0.75
C LEU A 40 1.57 17.00 -0.01
N TYR A 41 2.11 17.06 -1.24
CA TYR A 41 2.40 15.88 -2.05
C TYR A 41 3.35 14.92 -1.33
N TRP A 42 4.52 15.41 -0.88
CA TRP A 42 5.51 14.56 -0.22
C TRP A 42 5.02 14.05 1.15
N PHE A 43 4.24 14.85 1.86
CA PHE A 43 3.56 14.41 3.09
C PHE A 43 2.57 13.28 2.80
N ALA A 44 1.74 13.41 1.77
CA ALA A 44 0.77 12.40 1.37
C ALA A 44 1.44 11.10 0.90
N ILE A 45 2.56 11.17 0.17
CA ILE A 45 3.40 10.00 -0.16
C ILE A 45 3.87 9.29 1.11
N THR A 46 4.32 10.06 2.12
CA THR A 46 4.80 9.50 3.39
C THR A 46 3.68 8.74 4.11
N LEU A 47 2.48 9.33 4.18
CA LEU A 47 1.30 8.67 4.74
C LEU A 47 0.93 7.40 3.97
N ASN A 48 1.01 7.43 2.64
CA ASN A 48 0.74 6.29 1.78
C ASN A 48 1.71 5.13 2.08
N ILE A 49 3.02 5.40 2.13
CA ILE A 49 4.05 4.41 2.47
C ILE A 49 3.82 3.81 3.86
N VAL A 50 3.45 4.64 4.85
CA VAL A 50 3.10 4.15 6.20
C VAL A 50 1.88 3.23 6.15
N GLY A 51 0.84 3.59 5.40
CA GLY A 51 -0.35 2.76 5.18
C GLY A 51 0.01 1.40 4.59
N ILE A 52 0.80 1.38 3.50
CA ILE A 52 1.28 0.16 2.84
C ILE A 52 2.10 -0.71 3.81
N THR A 53 3.07 -0.12 4.51
CA THR A 53 3.95 -0.86 5.42
C THR A 53 3.15 -1.49 6.56
N TRP A 54 2.17 -0.77 7.09
CA TRP A 54 1.29 -1.29 8.14
C TRP A 54 0.39 -2.41 7.60
N PHE A 55 -0.16 -2.27 6.39
CA PHE A 55 -0.92 -3.32 5.73
C PHE A 55 -0.12 -4.63 5.70
N PHE A 56 1.12 -4.60 5.20
CA PHE A 56 2.00 -5.78 5.22
C PHE A 56 2.22 -6.31 6.65
N ALA A 57 2.58 -5.46 7.60
CA ALA A 57 2.82 -5.88 8.98
C ALA A 57 1.59 -6.58 9.61
N THR A 58 0.38 -6.14 9.28
CA THR A 58 -0.87 -6.74 9.77
C THR A 58 -1.11 -8.10 9.12
N TRP A 59 -0.91 -8.20 7.81
CA TRP A 59 -1.07 -9.46 7.08
C TRP A 59 -0.05 -10.50 7.51
N THR A 60 1.23 -10.12 7.69
CA THR A 60 2.27 -11.02 8.19
C THR A 60 1.93 -11.54 9.59
N LYS A 61 1.51 -10.67 10.51
CA LYS A 61 1.10 -11.09 11.87
C LYS A 61 -0.21 -11.90 11.88
N GLY A 62 -1.15 -11.56 11.02
CA GLY A 62 -2.45 -12.23 10.90
C GLY A 62 -2.34 -13.66 10.39
N GLY A 63 -1.46 -13.91 9.40
CA GLY A 63 -1.24 -15.26 8.89
C GLY A 63 -0.42 -16.14 9.83
N VAL A 64 0.54 -15.61 10.59
CA VAL A 64 1.29 -16.40 11.59
C VAL A 64 0.36 -17.03 12.65
N ASN A 65 -0.76 -16.38 12.98
CA ASN A 65 -1.71 -16.86 13.99
C ASN A 65 -2.86 -17.74 13.43
N ALA A 66 -2.96 -17.91 12.11
CA ALA A 66 -4.07 -18.63 11.47
C ALA A 66 -3.61 -19.99 10.91
N ASP A 67 -3.34 -20.97 11.77
CA ASP A 67 -3.07 -22.37 11.37
C ASP A 67 -1.73 -22.59 10.60
N VAL A 68 -0.70 -22.96 11.38
CA VAL A 68 0.75 -23.01 11.05
C VAL A 68 1.10 -23.80 9.76
N HIS A 69 0.21 -24.64 9.24
CA HIS A 69 0.41 -25.41 8.00
C HIS A 69 -0.30 -24.84 6.76
N ASN A 70 -1.44 -24.17 6.88
CA ASN A 70 -2.18 -23.62 5.73
C ASN A 70 -2.00 -22.11 5.56
N SER A 71 -1.80 -21.33 6.64
CA SER A 71 -1.47 -19.90 6.49
C SER A 71 -0.11 -19.66 5.88
N LYS A 72 0.87 -20.54 6.13
CA LYS A 72 2.19 -20.47 5.48
C LYS A 72 2.08 -20.40 3.97
N ARG A 73 1.08 -21.07 3.39
CA ARG A 73 0.85 -21.14 1.95
C ARG A 73 0.11 -19.90 1.40
N ILE A 74 -0.89 -19.39 2.13
CA ILE A 74 -1.59 -18.13 1.78
C ILE A 74 -0.66 -16.93 1.89
N LEU A 75 0.27 -16.93 2.86
CA LEU A 75 1.30 -15.89 3.00
C LEU A 75 2.43 -16.02 1.98
N GLN A 76 2.73 -17.24 1.50
CA GLN A 76 3.71 -17.48 0.43
C GLN A 76 3.21 -17.06 -0.96
N GLU A 77 1.88 -17.02 -1.17
CA GLU A 77 1.27 -16.61 -2.45
C GLU A 77 0.95 -15.11 -2.53
N LEU A 78 1.13 -14.35 -1.44
CA LEU A 78 1.30 -12.89 -1.50
C LEU A 78 2.64 -12.63 -2.21
N ASP A 79 2.54 -12.60 -3.53
CA ASP A 79 3.62 -12.73 -4.49
C ASP A 79 4.92 -12.05 -4.03
N ASN A 80 6.02 -12.81 -3.98
CA ASN A 80 7.36 -12.25 -3.71
C ASN A 80 7.66 -11.05 -4.63
N ILE A 81 7.05 -11.03 -5.83
CA ILE A 81 7.09 -9.93 -6.78
C ILE A 81 6.40 -8.66 -6.25
N THR A 82 5.20 -8.78 -5.66
CA THR A 82 4.48 -7.66 -5.05
C THR A 82 5.27 -7.07 -3.90
N LEU A 83 5.81 -7.92 -3.02
CA LEU A 83 6.62 -7.46 -1.90
C LEU A 83 7.91 -6.78 -2.39
N ALA A 84 8.60 -7.37 -3.36
CA ALA A 84 9.80 -6.79 -3.96
C ALA A 84 9.50 -5.42 -4.61
N PHE A 85 8.38 -5.30 -5.33
CA PHE A 85 7.97 -4.04 -5.94
C PHE A 85 7.70 -2.96 -4.90
N VAL A 86 6.99 -3.29 -3.82
CA VAL A 86 6.73 -2.35 -2.72
C VAL A 86 8.04 -1.94 -2.03
N VAL A 87 8.97 -2.87 -1.82
CA VAL A 87 10.30 -2.53 -1.28
C VAL A 87 11.03 -1.57 -2.23
N CYS A 88 11.02 -1.84 -3.54
CA CYS A 88 11.58 -0.91 -4.53
C CYS A 88 10.91 0.48 -4.47
N TYR A 89 9.59 0.53 -4.28
CA TYR A 89 8.84 1.78 -4.12
C TYR A 89 9.33 2.59 -2.90
N VAL A 90 9.42 1.94 -1.73
CA VAL A 90 9.90 2.58 -0.50
C VAL A 90 11.37 3.00 -0.62
N LEU A 91 12.23 2.16 -1.18
CA LEU A 91 13.65 2.48 -1.39
C LEU A 91 13.83 3.66 -2.35
N SER A 92 13.00 3.76 -3.38
CA SER A 92 13.01 4.89 -4.31
C SER A 92 12.64 6.19 -3.59
N TYR A 93 11.63 6.16 -2.73
CA TYR A 93 11.28 7.32 -1.89
C TYR A 93 12.43 7.70 -0.95
N LEU A 94 13.04 6.73 -0.26
CA LEU A 94 14.20 7.00 0.61
C LEU A 94 15.38 7.57 -0.18
N GLY A 95 15.61 7.09 -1.42
CA GLY A 95 16.60 7.66 -2.33
C GLY A 95 16.30 9.13 -2.64
N ILE A 96 15.04 9.49 -2.87
CA ILE A 96 14.64 10.89 -3.07
C ILE A 96 14.84 11.74 -1.80
N VAL A 97 14.56 11.18 -0.61
CA VAL A 97 14.86 11.84 0.67
C VAL A 97 16.36 12.10 0.83
N PHE A 98 17.18 11.10 0.51
CA PHE A 98 18.63 11.22 0.56
C PHE A 98 19.14 12.24 -0.45
N LEU A 99 18.63 12.26 -1.69
CA LEU A 99 19.02 13.26 -2.68
C LEU A 99 18.61 14.67 -2.28
N GLN A 100 17.48 14.83 -1.58
CA GLN A 100 17.07 16.13 -1.06
C GLN A 100 18.05 16.68 -0.02
N SER A 101 18.63 15.83 0.84
CA SER A 101 19.60 16.30 1.85
C SER A 101 20.89 16.84 1.22
N ILE A 102 21.20 16.41 -0.01
CA ILE A 102 22.32 16.90 -0.81
C ILE A 102 21.91 18.14 -1.63
N ASN A 103 20.71 18.12 -2.23
CA ASN A 103 20.17 19.20 -3.05
C ASN A 103 18.70 19.50 -2.68
N PRO A 104 18.43 20.58 -1.94
CA PRO A 104 17.09 20.87 -1.41
C PRO A 104 16.04 21.15 -2.50
N ILE A 105 16.47 21.58 -3.70
CA ILE A 105 15.57 21.92 -4.83
C ILE A 105 15.16 20.65 -5.61
N PHE A 106 15.82 19.51 -5.38
CA PHE A 106 15.60 18.28 -6.14
C PHE A 106 14.12 17.83 -6.12
N ARG A 107 13.46 17.97 -4.96
CA ARG A 107 12.06 17.60 -4.75
C ARG A 107 11.03 18.52 -5.41
N ASP A 108 11.44 19.70 -5.83
CA ASP A 108 10.57 20.68 -6.48
C ASP A 108 10.50 20.46 -8.00
N ASN A 109 11.31 19.53 -8.52
CA ASN A 109 11.31 19.17 -9.93
C ASN A 109 9.98 18.52 -10.32
N ILE A 110 9.25 19.17 -11.23
CA ILE A 110 7.93 18.71 -11.67
C ILE A 110 7.96 17.33 -12.33
N TYR A 111 9.03 16.99 -13.05
CA TYR A 111 9.18 15.69 -13.70
C TYR A 111 9.36 14.58 -12.67
N LEU A 112 10.06 14.87 -11.57
CA LEU A 112 10.19 13.94 -10.45
C LEU A 112 8.84 13.69 -9.78
N ILE A 113 8.07 14.75 -9.52
CA ILE A 113 6.74 14.66 -8.90
C ILE A 113 5.78 13.84 -9.77
N ILE A 114 5.70 14.13 -11.07
CA ILE A 114 4.82 13.40 -12.00
C ILE A 114 5.28 11.94 -12.12
N GLY A 115 6.58 11.71 -12.31
CA GLY A 115 7.14 10.35 -12.44
C GLY A 115 6.91 9.51 -11.18
N PHE A 116 7.13 10.09 -10.00
CA PHE A 116 6.94 9.41 -8.74
C PHE A 116 5.44 9.20 -8.41
N TYR A 117 4.56 10.10 -8.85
CA TYR A 117 3.12 9.91 -8.76
C TYR A 117 2.65 8.72 -9.61
N LEU A 118 3.08 8.63 -10.87
CA LEU A 118 2.78 7.48 -11.73
C LEU A 118 3.31 6.18 -11.13
N PHE A 119 4.53 6.21 -10.59
CA PHE A 119 5.10 5.06 -9.91
C PHE A 119 4.29 4.64 -8.67
N THR A 120 3.80 5.61 -7.90
CA THR A 120 2.89 5.37 -6.77
C THR A 120 1.60 4.70 -7.24
N LEU A 121 0.95 5.20 -8.30
CA LEU A 121 -0.28 4.59 -8.84
C LEU A 121 -0.06 3.12 -9.25
N VAL A 122 1.08 2.81 -9.87
CA VAL A 122 1.42 1.41 -10.22
C VAL A 122 1.61 0.56 -8.97
N ALA A 123 2.28 1.09 -7.93
CA ALA A 123 2.45 0.38 -6.65
C ALA A 123 1.11 0.04 -6.00
N GLU A 124 0.18 1.00 -6.00
CA GLU A 124 -1.15 0.80 -5.44
C GLU A 124 -1.99 -0.20 -6.22
N LEU A 125 -1.91 -0.16 -7.56
CA LEU A 125 -2.61 -1.11 -8.42
C LEU A 125 -2.13 -2.55 -8.18
N ILE A 126 -0.81 -2.74 -8.06
CA ILE A 126 -0.22 -4.04 -7.71
C ILE A 126 -0.69 -4.50 -6.32
N LEU A 127 -0.72 -3.58 -5.34
CA LEU A 127 -1.17 -3.90 -3.98
C LEU A 127 -2.65 -4.29 -3.95
N PHE A 128 -3.50 -3.58 -4.69
CA PHE A 128 -4.91 -3.88 -4.82
C PHE A 128 -5.15 -5.28 -5.41
N ILE A 129 -4.44 -5.62 -6.49
CA ILE A 129 -4.52 -6.95 -7.11
C ILE A 129 -4.11 -8.04 -6.10
N ALA A 130 -3.02 -7.81 -5.37
CA ALA A 130 -2.54 -8.76 -4.36
C ALA A 130 -3.55 -8.94 -3.21
N GLU A 131 -4.16 -7.86 -2.74
CA GLU A 131 -5.20 -7.90 -1.71
C GLU A 131 -6.44 -8.67 -2.21
N GLU A 132 -6.90 -8.41 -3.43
CA GLU A 132 -8.07 -9.10 -3.99
C GLU A 132 -7.81 -10.61 -4.14
N LYS A 133 -6.60 -10.98 -4.59
CA LYS A 133 -6.18 -12.39 -4.70
C LYS A 133 -6.16 -13.06 -3.32
N ALA A 134 -5.53 -12.42 -2.33
CA ALA A 134 -5.46 -12.94 -0.96
C ALA A 134 -6.85 -13.07 -0.32
N TYR A 135 -7.76 -12.13 -0.57
CA TYR A 135 -9.14 -12.19 -0.09
C TYR A 135 -9.91 -13.36 -0.72
N LYS A 136 -9.79 -13.57 -2.04
CA LYS A 136 -10.42 -14.71 -2.74
C LYS A 136 -9.92 -16.05 -2.19
N GLU A 137 -8.63 -16.19 -1.94
CA GLU A 137 -8.05 -17.40 -1.34
C GLU A 137 -8.56 -17.63 0.08
N THR A 138 -8.58 -16.58 0.91
CA THR A 138 -9.10 -16.65 2.28
C THR A 138 -10.56 -17.12 2.31
N LEU A 139 -11.40 -16.60 1.41
CA LEU A 139 -12.80 -17.05 1.27
C LEU A 139 -12.91 -18.52 0.85
N LYS A 140 -12.06 -19.00 -0.06
CA LYS A 140 -12.03 -20.42 -0.47
C LYS A 140 -11.70 -21.33 0.71
N VAL A 141 -10.69 -20.98 1.51
CA VAL A 141 -10.29 -21.77 2.69
C VAL A 141 -11.39 -21.76 3.76
N ILE A 142 -12.01 -20.62 4.05
CA ILE A 142 -13.12 -20.54 5.01
C ILE A 142 -14.30 -21.41 4.55
N LYS A 143 -14.67 -21.36 3.27
CA LYS A 143 -15.75 -22.21 2.73
C LYS A 143 -15.40 -23.70 2.86
N LYS A 144 -14.17 -24.09 2.49
CA LYS A 144 -13.70 -25.48 2.60
C LYS A 144 -13.70 -26.00 4.05
N ASN A 145 -13.25 -25.17 5.01
CA ASN A 145 -13.22 -25.54 6.42
C ASN A 145 -14.60 -25.54 7.09
N LYS A 146 -15.56 -24.76 6.59
CA LYS A 146 -16.97 -24.84 7.06
C LYS A 146 -17.66 -26.11 6.56
N ILE A 147 -17.41 -26.52 5.31
CA ILE A 147 -17.96 -27.75 4.74
C ILE A 147 -17.42 -28.98 5.50
N GLY A 148 -16.12 -29.03 5.81
CA GLY A 148 -15.52 -30.15 6.56
C GLY A 148 -15.92 -30.26 8.04
N LYS A 149 -16.61 -29.27 8.63
CA LYS A 149 -17.18 -29.38 9.98
C LYS A 149 -18.58 -29.99 10.00
N ASN A 150 -19.37 -29.86 8.92
CA ASN A 150 -20.67 -30.51 8.84
C ASN A 150 -20.53 -32.03 8.61
N ASP A 151 -19.52 -32.47 7.85
CA ASP A 151 -19.32 -33.90 7.55
C ASP A 151 -18.85 -34.77 8.74
N ARG A 152 -18.55 -34.18 9.90
CA ARG A 152 -18.12 -34.94 11.10
C ARG A 152 -19.20 -35.13 12.16
N ASN A 153 -20.39 -34.57 11.97
CA ASN A 153 -21.51 -34.75 12.90
C ASN A 153 -22.49 -35.86 12.49
N ASP A 154 -22.23 -36.56 11.37
CA ASP A 154 -23.11 -37.62 10.85
C ASP A 154 -22.49 -39.03 10.97
N ARG A 155 -21.65 -39.29 11.99
CA ARG A 155 -21.18 -40.65 12.32
C ARG A 155 -21.34 -40.98 13.78
#